data_AF-A0A1X7QXH8-F1
#
_entry.id   AF-A0A1X7QXH8-F1
#
_cell.length_a   1.000
_cell.length_b   1.000
_cell.length_c   1.000
_cell.angle_alpha   90.00
_cell.angle_beta   90.00
_cell.angle_gamma   90.00
#
_symmetry.space_group_name_H-M   'P 1'
#
loop_
_entity.id
_entity.type
_entity.pdbx_description
1 polymer ?
#
loop_
_entity_poly.entity_id
_entity_poly.type
_entity_poly.pdbx_seq_one_letter_code
_entity_poly.pdbx_strand_id
1 'polypeptide(L)'
;MDYLPFIDNKIPSDEYKDKAERLIHDTMQEQNTIGLHPYVQKMLEMHKKTDHVIPDSMFQEYIQKFPSEDNPRGQKRSLESSHLDDESFLQEFNSKHPHIDLLRYNLEDISSDDNQLSTKTKLAIIDSYLTHQIITLRDLIPNTLVNQWAINTDFIRTNTRTIDNLLSQQIKQLEDLDKYREKAQVNQATSYDKLNYDINEKILDIIEDHFPK
;
A
#
# COMPACT_ATOMS: atom_id res chain seq x y z
N MET A 1 -36.64 -13.02 -5.87
CA MET A 1 -35.57 -12.68 -4.90
C MET A 1 -35.39 -13.77 -3.87
N ASP A 2 -36.44 -14.45 -3.41
CA ASP A 2 -36.29 -15.46 -2.37
C ASP A 2 -35.94 -16.84 -2.95
N TYR A 3 -34.66 -17.18 -2.87
CA TYR A 3 -34.14 -18.55 -2.89
C TYR A 3 -33.70 -18.87 -1.46
N LEU A 4 -34.15 -19.99 -0.90
CA LEU A 4 -33.95 -20.30 0.52
C LEU A 4 -32.99 -21.49 0.67
N PRO A 5 -31.66 -21.24 0.65
CA PRO A 5 -30.65 -22.29 0.54
C PRO A 5 -30.70 -23.36 1.65
N PHE A 6 -31.21 -23.07 2.85
CA PHE A 6 -31.27 -24.04 3.94
C PHE A 6 -32.53 -24.93 3.89
N ILE A 7 -33.55 -24.56 3.10
CA ILE A 7 -34.81 -25.31 2.94
C ILE A 7 -34.83 -26.01 1.57
N ASP A 8 -34.38 -25.30 0.53
CA ASP A 8 -34.33 -25.75 -0.87
C ASP A 8 -33.22 -26.80 -1.13
N ASN A 9 -32.72 -27.44 -0.05
CA ASN A 9 -31.70 -28.50 -0.04
C ASN A 9 -32.04 -29.73 -0.91
N LYS A 10 -33.24 -29.80 -1.50
CA LYS A 10 -33.64 -30.84 -2.46
C LYS A 10 -33.23 -30.51 -3.90
N ILE A 11 -31.97 -30.09 -4.06
CA ILE A 11 -31.17 -30.09 -5.31
C ILE A 11 -31.31 -28.79 -6.13
N PRO A 12 -30.27 -27.94 -6.21
CA PRO A 12 -29.96 -27.34 -7.50
C PRO A 12 -29.23 -28.43 -8.27
N SER A 13 -29.96 -29.21 -9.07
CA SER A 13 -29.31 -30.12 -10.03
C SER A 13 -28.36 -29.24 -10.82
N ASP A 14 -27.14 -29.69 -11.10
CA ASP A 14 -26.25 -28.90 -11.95
C ASP A 14 -26.96 -28.53 -13.27
N GLU A 15 -27.94 -29.33 -13.70
CA GLU A 15 -28.86 -29.01 -14.80
C GLU A 15 -29.70 -27.73 -14.61
N TYR A 16 -30.19 -27.43 -13.40
CA TYR A 16 -30.97 -26.21 -13.13
C TYR A 16 -30.07 -24.98 -13.07
N LYS A 17 -28.84 -25.14 -12.55
CA LYS A 17 -27.82 -24.08 -12.61
C LYS A 17 -27.45 -23.77 -14.06
N ASP A 18 -27.14 -24.81 -14.85
CA ASP A 18 -26.80 -24.68 -16.27
C ASP A 18 -27.93 -24.01 -17.07
N LYS A 19 -29.19 -24.35 -16.80
CA LYS A 19 -30.34 -23.69 -17.44
C LYS A 19 -30.49 -22.24 -17.03
N ALA A 20 -30.28 -21.91 -15.75
CA ALA A 20 -30.32 -20.53 -15.28
C ALA A 20 -29.18 -19.69 -15.88
N GLU A 21 -27.97 -20.24 -15.95
CA GLU A 21 -26.81 -19.59 -16.57
C GLU A 21 -27.02 -19.31 -18.06
N ARG A 22 -27.61 -20.27 -18.81
CA ARG A 22 -27.97 -20.06 -20.22
C ARG A 22 -28.98 -18.93 -20.39
N LEU A 23 -30.04 -18.90 -19.57
CA LEU A 23 -31.04 -17.83 -19.59
C LEU A 23 -30.43 -16.45 -19.24
N ILE A 24 -29.50 -16.39 -18.28
CA ILE A 24 -28.77 -15.16 -17.95
C ILE A 24 -27.90 -14.73 -19.13
N HIS A 25 -27.18 -15.67 -19.74
CA HIS A 25 -26.32 -15.38 -20.88
C HIS A 25 -27.11 -14.87 -22.08
N ASP A 26 -28.23 -15.51 -22.41
CA ASP A 26 -29.10 -15.09 -23.52
C ASP A 26 -29.67 -13.67 -23.28
N THR A 27 -30.12 -13.39 -22.06
CA THR A 27 -30.62 -12.04 -21.69
C THR A 27 -29.51 -10.98 -21.63
N MET A 28 -28.29 -11.34 -21.23
CA MET A 28 -27.13 -10.44 -21.26
C MET A 28 -26.68 -10.12 -22.69
N GLN A 29 -26.78 -11.08 -23.62
CA GLN A 29 -26.49 -10.84 -25.04
C GLN A 29 -27.51 -9.91 -25.69
N GLU A 30 -28.79 -10.01 -25.29
CA GLU A 30 -29.85 -9.10 -25.74
C GLU A 30 -29.68 -7.67 -25.18
N GLN A 31 -29.19 -7.54 -23.94
CA GLN A 31 -28.96 -6.27 -23.25
C GLN A 31 -27.52 -5.79 -23.41
N ASN A 32 -27.04 -5.60 -24.64
CA ASN A 32 -25.68 -5.21 -25.03
C ASN A 32 -25.26 -3.79 -24.53
N THR A 33 -25.40 -3.52 -23.23
CA THR A 33 -25.29 -2.23 -22.55
C THR A 33 -24.80 -2.42 -21.12
N ILE A 34 -23.71 -3.15 -20.91
CA ILE A 34 -22.95 -3.03 -19.66
C ILE A 34 -21.56 -2.58 -20.05
N GLY A 35 -21.41 -1.25 -20.18
CA GLY A 35 -20.11 -0.62 -20.06
C GLY A 35 -19.44 -1.03 -18.74
N LEU A 36 -18.13 -0.81 -18.64
CA LEU A 36 -17.35 -1.15 -17.45
C LEU A 36 -18.08 -0.74 -16.16
N HIS A 37 -18.17 -1.67 -15.20
CA HIS A 37 -18.78 -1.40 -13.89
C HIS A 37 -18.17 -0.11 -13.30
N PRO A 38 -18.98 0.83 -12.76
CA PRO A 38 -18.52 2.18 -12.36
C PRO A 38 -17.31 2.16 -11.41
N TYR A 39 -17.23 1.13 -10.56
CA TYR A 39 -16.11 0.94 -9.66
C TYR A 39 -14.80 0.58 -10.39
N VAL A 40 -14.87 -0.25 -11.43
CA VAL A 40 -13.71 -0.63 -12.26
C VAL A 40 -13.26 0.57 -13.09
N GLN A 41 -14.21 1.34 -13.62
CA GLN A 41 -13.91 2.61 -14.30
C GLN A 41 -13.18 3.59 -13.37
N LYS A 42 -13.66 3.74 -12.12
CA LYS A 42 -13.00 4.58 -11.11
C LYS A 42 -11.60 4.08 -10.74
N MET A 43 -11.38 2.78 -10.68
CA MET A 43 -10.05 2.20 -10.42
C MET A 43 -9.07 2.48 -11.58
N LEU A 44 -9.53 2.35 -12.83
CA LEU A 44 -8.73 2.68 -14.01
C LEU A 44 -8.41 4.19 -14.08
N GLU A 45 -9.34 5.05 -13.69
CA GLU A 45 -9.12 6.50 -13.58
C GLU A 45 -8.15 6.87 -12.45
N MET A 46 -8.13 6.11 -11.35
CA MET A 46 -7.16 6.31 -10.27
C MET A 46 -5.75 5.91 -10.68
N HIS A 47 -5.56 4.82 -11.43
CA HIS A 47 -4.24 4.43 -11.94
C HIS A 47 -3.68 5.41 -12.97
N LYS A 48 -4.52 6.08 -13.76
CA LYS A 48 -4.08 7.18 -14.63
C LYS A 48 -3.57 8.41 -13.88
N LYS A 49 -3.87 8.54 -12.58
CA LYS A 49 -3.46 9.69 -11.74
C LYS A 49 -2.22 9.41 -10.89
N THR A 50 -1.76 8.17 -10.81
CA THR A 50 -0.61 7.76 -9.98
C THR A 50 0.72 7.70 -10.72
N ASP A 51 0.72 7.97 -12.02
CA ASP A 51 1.95 8.23 -12.76
C ASP A 51 2.51 9.58 -12.29
N HIS A 52 3.48 9.54 -11.37
CA HIS A 52 4.43 10.62 -11.08
C HIS A 52 5.34 10.87 -12.30
N VAL A 53 4.74 11.01 -13.47
CA VAL A 53 5.40 11.45 -14.68
C VAL A 53 5.60 12.94 -14.50
N ILE A 54 6.88 13.33 -14.37
CA ILE A 54 7.32 14.72 -14.53
C ILE A 54 6.57 15.25 -15.75
N PRO A 55 5.76 16.33 -15.62
CA PRO A 55 4.97 16.83 -16.74
C PRO A 55 5.88 17.00 -17.96
N ASP A 56 5.46 16.53 -19.13
CA ASP A 56 6.26 16.62 -20.36
C ASP A 56 6.75 18.06 -20.61
N SER A 57 6.02 19.07 -20.12
CA SER A 57 6.43 20.47 -20.12
C SER A 57 7.70 20.75 -19.32
N MET A 58 7.86 20.16 -18.12
CA MET A 58 9.10 20.29 -17.33
C MET A 58 10.27 19.57 -17.98
N PHE A 59 10.03 18.41 -18.59
CA PHE A 59 11.08 17.67 -19.31
C PHE A 59 11.54 18.42 -20.57
N GLN A 60 10.60 19.02 -21.32
CA GLN A 60 10.89 19.87 -22.47
C GLN A 60 11.64 21.14 -22.07
N GLU A 61 11.29 21.76 -20.94
CA GLU A 61 11.98 22.95 -20.43
C GLU A 61 13.43 22.62 -20.01
N TYR A 62 13.66 21.44 -19.44
CA TYR A 62 15.01 20.96 -19.09
C TYR A 62 15.87 20.73 -20.35
N ILE A 63 15.32 20.10 -21.39
CA ILE A 63 16.02 19.88 -22.67
C ILE A 63 16.33 21.20 -23.37
N GLN A 64 15.43 22.19 -23.31
CA GLN A 64 15.68 23.52 -23.88
C GLN A 64 16.76 24.32 -23.13
N LYS A 65 16.82 24.18 -21.80
CA LYS A 65 17.84 24.85 -20.98
C LYS A 65 19.23 24.23 -21.16
N PHE A 66 19.32 22.97 -21.56
CA PHE A 66 20.57 22.25 -21.73
C PHE A 66 20.58 21.46 -23.06
N PRO A 67 20.70 22.13 -24.22
CA PRO A 67 20.72 21.45 -25.52
C PRO A 67 21.96 20.55 -25.62
N SER A 68 21.70 19.28 -25.91
CA SER A 68 22.58 18.12 -25.73
C SER A 68 23.72 17.97 -26.74
N GLU A 69 24.30 19.05 -27.28
CA GLU A 69 25.36 18.88 -28.29
C GLU A 69 26.77 18.66 -27.70
N ASP A 70 27.01 18.95 -26.41
CA ASP A 70 28.35 18.76 -25.79
C ASP A 70 28.33 18.21 -24.35
N ASN A 71 27.38 17.33 -24.00
CA ASN A 71 27.24 16.85 -22.62
C ASN A 71 27.41 15.34 -22.44
N PRO A 72 28.63 14.78 -22.56
CA PRO A 72 28.94 13.51 -21.93
C PRO A 72 29.44 13.78 -20.50
N ARG A 73 28.53 13.70 -19.53
CA ARG A 73 28.79 13.69 -18.08
C ARG A 73 29.30 15.01 -17.47
N GLY A 74 28.36 15.76 -16.89
CA GLY A 74 28.55 16.63 -15.72
C GLY A 74 29.64 17.70 -15.86
N GLN A 75 29.24 18.96 -16.00
CA GLN A 75 30.14 20.11 -15.86
C GLN A 75 31.03 19.93 -14.62
N LYS A 76 32.30 19.58 -14.83
CA LYS A 76 33.34 19.83 -13.84
C LYS A 76 33.46 21.35 -13.78
N ARG A 77 33.10 21.93 -12.63
CA ARG A 77 33.35 23.35 -12.36
C ARG A 77 34.81 23.64 -12.70
N SER A 78 35.05 24.72 -13.42
CA SER A 78 36.39 25.25 -13.66
C SER A 78 37.11 25.36 -12.30
N LEU A 79 38.24 24.66 -12.16
CA LEU A 79 39.00 24.54 -10.91
C LEU A 79 39.62 25.87 -10.47
N GLU A 80 39.68 26.87 -11.36
CA GLU A 80 40.37 28.14 -11.10
C GLU A 80 39.47 29.23 -10.49
N SER A 81 38.14 29.07 -10.51
CA SER A 81 37.22 30.10 -10.00
C SER A 81 36.51 29.74 -8.68
N SER A 82 36.67 28.52 -8.16
CA SER A 82 35.98 28.09 -6.92
C SER A 82 36.68 28.51 -5.64
N HIS A 83 38.02 28.67 -5.65
CA HIS A 83 38.77 28.97 -4.42
C HIS A 83 38.47 30.36 -3.84
N LEU A 84 38.17 31.36 -4.68
CA LEU A 84 37.90 32.72 -4.22
C LEU A 84 36.50 32.88 -3.59
N ASP A 85 35.52 32.12 -4.09
CA ASP A 85 34.14 32.16 -3.56
C ASP A 85 34.03 31.38 -2.24
N ASP A 86 34.71 30.24 -2.10
CA ASP A 86 34.62 29.39 -0.91
C ASP A 86 35.27 30.05 0.33
N GLU A 87 36.38 30.76 0.19
CA GLU A 87 36.99 31.50 1.31
C GLU A 87 36.10 32.65 1.80
N SER A 88 35.48 33.40 0.87
CA SER A 88 34.60 34.51 1.20
C SER A 88 33.34 34.04 1.94
N PHE A 89 32.80 32.89 1.53
CA PHE A 89 31.67 32.23 2.18
C PHE A 89 32.04 31.72 3.57
N LEU A 90 33.21 31.10 3.74
CA LEU A 90 33.69 30.60 5.03
C LEU A 90 33.95 31.75 6.02
N GLN A 91 34.49 32.88 5.57
CA GLN A 91 34.66 34.07 6.42
C GLN A 91 33.31 34.66 6.86
N GLU A 92 32.34 34.76 5.95
CA GLU A 92 31.00 35.25 6.30
C GLU A 92 30.31 34.31 7.30
N PHE A 93 30.49 32.99 7.14
CA PHE A 93 29.95 31.98 8.04
C PHE A 93 30.59 32.02 9.44
N ASN A 94 31.94 32.12 9.51
CA ASN A 94 32.66 32.25 10.79
C ASN A 94 32.28 33.55 11.54
N SER A 95 31.99 34.64 10.82
CA SER A 95 31.51 35.87 11.44
C SER A 95 30.15 35.70 12.14
N LYS A 96 29.28 34.85 11.60
CA LYS A 96 27.95 34.54 12.14
C LYS A 96 28.02 33.49 13.26
N HIS A 97 29.03 32.63 13.25
CA HIS A 97 29.19 31.52 14.19
C HIS A 97 30.63 31.45 14.76
N PRO A 98 31.03 32.38 15.65
CA PRO A 98 32.42 32.54 16.11
C PRO A 98 32.94 31.37 16.98
N HIS A 99 32.14 30.35 17.24
CA HIS A 99 32.54 29.16 18.01
C HIS A 99 32.62 27.89 17.16
N ILE A 100 32.23 27.96 15.89
CA ILE A 100 32.31 26.85 14.94
C ILE A 100 33.33 27.26 13.90
N ASP A 101 34.61 27.04 14.21
CA ASP A 101 35.68 27.36 13.27
C ASP A 101 35.86 26.22 12.27
N LEU A 102 35.28 26.38 11.07
CA LEU A 102 35.43 25.44 9.97
C LEU A 102 36.84 25.46 9.36
N LEU A 103 37.59 26.55 9.55
CA LEU A 103 38.98 26.67 9.08
C LEU A 103 39.92 25.70 9.82
N ARG A 104 39.59 25.32 11.06
CA ARG A 104 40.31 24.30 11.84
C ARG A 104 40.34 22.93 11.16
N TYR A 105 39.37 22.66 10.30
CA TYR A 105 39.24 21.41 9.57
C TYR A 105 39.70 21.52 8.11
N ASN A 106 40.14 22.70 7.68
CA ASN A 106 40.63 22.92 6.32
C ASN A 106 42.09 22.44 6.24
N LEU A 107 42.32 21.33 5.54
CA LEU A 107 43.61 20.63 5.51
C LEU A 107 44.62 21.25 4.53
N GLU A 108 44.17 22.20 3.70
CA GLU A 108 44.92 22.76 2.55
C GLU A 108 45.77 24.01 2.90
N ASP A 109 45.41 24.78 3.93
CA ASP A 109 46.01 26.11 4.21
C ASP A 109 47.33 26.14 5.01
N ILE A 110 47.97 25.00 5.25
CA ILE A 110 49.16 24.94 6.13
C ILE A 110 50.39 24.49 5.34
N SER A 111 50.66 25.17 4.23
CA SER A 111 51.88 25.01 3.43
C SER A 111 53.00 26.00 3.81
N SER A 112 52.79 26.84 4.83
CA SER A 112 53.75 27.85 5.30
C SER A 112 54.31 27.52 6.70
N ASP A 113 55.54 27.02 6.70
CA ASP A 113 56.63 27.24 7.67
C ASP A 113 56.65 26.73 9.12
N ASP A 114 55.74 25.86 9.59
CA ASP A 114 55.90 25.17 10.90
C ASP A 114 55.61 23.65 10.87
N ASN A 115 56.52 22.91 10.23
CA ASN A 115 56.32 21.54 9.72
C ASN A 115 56.19 20.40 10.75
N GLN A 116 56.35 20.61 12.06
CA GLN A 116 56.21 19.52 13.06
C GLN A 116 54.98 19.62 13.96
N LEU A 117 54.58 20.83 14.34
CA LEU A 117 53.39 21.03 15.18
C LEU A 117 52.11 20.86 14.34
N SER A 118 52.11 21.34 13.10
CA SER A 118 51.02 21.18 12.12
C SER A 118 50.80 19.70 11.72
N THR A 119 51.87 18.93 11.54
CA THR A 119 51.74 17.50 11.17
C THR A 119 51.18 16.66 12.32
N LYS A 120 51.57 16.96 13.56
CA LYS A 120 51.04 16.28 14.76
C LYS A 120 49.56 16.60 15.00
N THR A 121 49.14 17.85 14.81
CA THR A 121 47.73 18.22 14.92
C THR A 121 46.90 17.59 13.80
N LYS A 122 47.41 17.55 12.55
CA LYS A 122 46.77 16.81 11.45
C LYS A 122 46.58 15.33 11.77
N LEU A 123 47.62 14.67 12.29
CA LEU A 123 47.56 13.26 12.68
C LEU A 123 46.54 13.04 13.81
N ALA A 124 46.50 13.92 14.82
CA ALA A 124 45.54 13.83 15.91
C ALA A 124 44.09 14.06 15.44
N ILE A 125 43.88 14.96 14.46
CA ILE A 125 42.57 15.17 13.85
C ILE A 125 42.15 13.89 13.10
N ILE A 126 43.02 13.34 12.25
CA ILE A 126 42.74 12.10 11.51
C ILE A 126 42.46 10.93 12.46
N ASP A 127 43.25 10.77 13.52
CA ASP A 127 43.08 9.72 14.53
C ASP A 127 41.76 9.88 15.32
N SER A 128 41.39 11.12 15.67
CA SER A 128 40.10 11.40 16.33
C SER A 128 38.90 11.10 15.42
N TYR A 129 38.99 11.37 14.11
CA TYR A 129 37.97 10.96 13.15
C TYR A 129 37.88 9.44 12.99
N LEU A 130 39.02 8.75 12.88
CA LEU A 130 39.07 7.29 12.75
C LEU A 130 38.52 6.59 14.00
N THR A 131 38.91 7.05 15.19
CA THR A 131 38.40 6.49 16.46
C THR A 131 36.90 6.72 16.60
N HIS A 132 36.38 7.90 16.23
CA HIS A 132 34.95 8.15 16.19
C HIS A 132 34.21 7.23 15.19
N GLN A 133 34.77 7.02 13.99
CA GLN A 133 34.21 6.08 13.02
C GLN A 133 34.20 4.63 13.57
N ILE A 134 35.26 4.22 14.25
CA ILE A 134 35.33 2.88 14.85
C ILE A 134 34.27 2.73 15.95
N ILE A 135 34.11 3.71 16.84
CA ILE A 135 33.11 3.66 17.92
C ILE A 135 31.69 3.65 17.33
N THR A 136 31.40 4.50 16.36
CA THR A 136 30.07 4.54 15.72
C THR A 136 29.73 3.23 15.01
N LEU A 137 30.66 2.67 14.24
CA LEU A 137 30.46 1.40 13.54
C LEU A 137 30.37 0.20 14.51
N ARG A 138 31.17 0.19 15.57
CA ARG A 138 31.27 -0.94 16.50
C ARG A 138 30.14 -0.96 17.53
N ASP A 139 29.79 0.20 18.08
CA ASP A 139 28.93 0.28 19.26
C ASP A 139 27.55 0.85 18.93
N LEU A 140 27.47 1.88 18.08
CA LEU A 140 26.20 2.56 17.82
C LEU A 140 25.34 1.78 16.81
N ILE A 141 25.91 1.36 15.69
CA ILE A 141 25.16 0.68 14.61
C ILE A 141 24.55 -0.64 15.07
N PRO A 142 25.28 -1.55 15.73
CA PRO A 142 24.69 -2.83 16.13
C PRO A 142 23.59 -2.66 17.16
N ASN A 143 23.78 -1.77 18.14
CA ASN A 143 22.78 -1.53 19.19
C ASN A 143 21.50 -0.88 18.63
N THR A 144 21.65 0.08 17.72
CA THR A 144 20.50 0.71 17.05
C THR A 144 19.76 -0.28 16.15
N LEU A 145 20.49 -1.11 15.40
CA LEU A 145 19.90 -2.15 14.55
C LEU A 145 19.15 -3.20 15.38
N VAL A 146 19.75 -3.70 16.46
CA VAL A 146 19.11 -4.70 17.34
C VAL A 146 17.84 -4.13 17.97
N ASN A 147 17.87 -2.89 18.45
CA ASN A 147 16.70 -2.24 19.02
C ASN A 147 15.59 -2.03 17.99
N GLN A 148 15.94 -1.59 16.78
CA GLN A 148 14.98 -1.45 15.67
C GLN A 148 14.36 -2.79 15.30
N TRP A 149 15.18 -3.85 15.23
CA TRP A 149 14.71 -5.20 14.93
C TRP A 149 13.77 -5.74 16.01
N ALA A 150 14.10 -5.52 17.28
CA ALA A 150 13.24 -5.90 18.40
C ALA A 150 11.88 -5.20 18.33
N ILE A 151 11.88 -3.87 18.16
CA ILE A 151 10.66 -3.06 18.05
C ILE A 151 9.81 -3.51 16.85
N ASN A 152 10.43 -3.67 15.67
CA ASN A 152 9.72 -4.08 14.46
C ASN A 152 9.13 -5.49 14.60
N THR A 153 9.88 -6.41 15.22
CA THR A 153 9.41 -7.78 15.46
C THR A 153 8.20 -7.79 16.39
N ASP A 154 8.25 -7.02 17.48
CA ASP A 154 7.13 -6.92 18.41
C ASP A 154 5.91 -6.25 17.76
N PHE A 155 6.11 -5.20 16.97
CA PHE A 155 5.05 -4.56 16.19
C PHE A 155 4.37 -5.53 15.22
N ILE A 156 5.15 -6.33 14.48
CA ILE A 156 4.61 -7.34 13.57
C ILE A 156 3.79 -8.37 14.36
N ARG A 157 4.33 -8.88 15.48
CA ARG A 157 3.60 -9.84 16.33
C ARG A 157 2.29 -9.28 16.87
N THR A 158 2.28 -8.02 17.30
CA THR A 158 1.04 -7.38 17.77
C THR A 158 0.03 -7.25 16.65
N ASN A 159 0.47 -6.85 15.45
CA ASN A 159 -0.43 -6.70 14.29
C ASN A 159 -0.98 -8.04 13.79
N THR A 160 -0.17 -9.10 13.78
CA THR A 160 -0.67 -10.44 13.44
C THR A 160 -1.76 -10.86 14.42
N ARG A 161 -1.54 -10.67 15.73
CA ARG A 161 -2.56 -10.98 16.74
C ARG A 161 -3.83 -10.16 16.59
N THR A 162 -3.74 -8.87 16.25
CA THR A 162 -4.95 -8.04 16.05
C THR A 162 -5.72 -8.49 14.82
N ILE A 163 -5.02 -8.83 13.72
CA ILE A 163 -5.64 -9.39 12.51
C ILE A 163 -6.33 -10.72 12.81
N ASP A 164 -5.66 -11.64 13.52
CA ASP A 164 -6.24 -12.95 13.88
C ASP A 164 -7.48 -12.79 14.75
N ASN A 165 -7.47 -11.82 15.68
CA ASN A 165 -8.63 -11.51 16.51
C ASN A 165 -9.79 -10.96 15.68
N LEU A 166 -9.52 -10.05 14.73
CA LEU A 166 -10.55 -9.50 13.84
C LEU A 166 -11.13 -10.60 12.94
N LEU A 167 -10.29 -11.46 12.38
CA LEU A 167 -10.70 -12.59 11.56
C LEU A 167 -11.59 -13.53 12.37
N SER A 168 -11.19 -13.86 13.60
CA SER A 168 -11.99 -14.70 14.50
C SER A 168 -13.35 -14.06 14.85
N GLN A 169 -13.40 -12.73 15.01
CA GLN A 169 -14.66 -12.01 15.24
C GLN A 169 -15.55 -12.04 14.00
N GLN A 170 -14.99 -11.80 12.82
CA GLN A 170 -15.75 -11.82 11.56
C GLN A 170 -16.31 -13.21 11.25
N ILE A 171 -15.52 -14.27 11.47
CA ILE A 171 -16.01 -15.65 11.33
C ILE A 171 -17.20 -15.90 12.25
N LYS A 172 -17.09 -15.52 13.53
CA LYS A 172 -18.21 -15.67 14.48
C LYS A 172 -19.44 -14.88 14.05
N GLN A 173 -19.27 -13.65 13.56
CA GLN A 173 -20.37 -12.85 13.04
C GLN A 173 -21.05 -13.50 11.84
N LEU A 174 -20.27 -14.08 10.92
CA LEU A 174 -20.82 -14.82 9.78
C LEU A 174 -21.58 -16.06 10.24
N GLU A 175 -21.01 -16.84 11.16
CA GLU A 175 -21.68 -18.02 11.73
C GLU A 175 -22.99 -17.66 12.43
N ASP A 176 -23.02 -16.56 13.19
CA ASP A 176 -24.23 -16.09 13.88
C ASP A 176 -25.29 -15.60 12.88
N LEU A 177 -24.87 -14.92 11.80
CA LEU A 177 -25.77 -14.51 10.72
C LEU A 177 -26.34 -15.71 9.96
N ASP A 178 -25.52 -16.73 9.70
CA ASP A 178 -25.98 -17.94 9.02
C ASP A 178 -26.92 -18.75 9.92
N LYS A 179 -26.64 -18.88 11.22
CA LYS A 179 -27.59 -19.47 12.20
C LYS A 179 -28.91 -18.69 12.25
N TYR A 180 -28.84 -17.36 12.21
CA TYR A 180 -30.04 -16.53 12.17
C TYR A 180 -30.85 -16.77 10.89
N ARG A 181 -30.18 -16.81 9.73
CA ARG A 181 -30.79 -17.13 8.43
C ARG A 181 -31.43 -18.51 8.44
N GLU A 182 -30.72 -19.52 8.90
CA GLU A 182 -31.22 -20.89 9.03
C GLU A 182 -32.49 -20.92 9.88
N LYS A 183 -32.47 -20.32 11.07
CA LYS A 183 -33.62 -20.27 11.95
C LYS A 183 -34.83 -19.56 11.33
N ALA A 184 -34.59 -18.42 10.68
CA ALA A 184 -35.65 -17.68 9.99
C ALA A 184 -36.26 -18.52 8.86
N GLN A 185 -35.41 -19.17 8.06
CA GLN A 185 -35.81 -20.05 6.97
C GLN A 185 -36.60 -21.26 7.46
N VAL A 186 -36.13 -21.97 8.48
CA VAL A 186 -36.85 -23.11 9.07
C VAL A 186 -38.21 -22.70 9.62
N ASN A 187 -38.31 -21.55 10.30
CA ASN A 187 -39.61 -21.05 10.75
C ASN A 187 -40.55 -20.78 9.57
N GLN A 188 -40.03 -20.19 8.49
CA GLN A 188 -40.81 -19.89 7.31
C GLN A 188 -41.23 -21.16 6.54
N ALA A 189 -40.37 -22.19 6.48
CA ALA A 189 -40.70 -23.50 5.90
C ALA A 189 -41.99 -24.07 6.51
N THR A 190 -42.11 -24.05 7.84
CA THR A 190 -43.33 -24.56 8.50
C THR A 190 -44.59 -23.79 8.11
N SER A 191 -44.47 -22.51 7.76
CA SER A 191 -45.57 -21.71 7.24
C SER A 191 -45.88 -22.06 5.78
N TYR A 192 -44.86 -22.30 4.96
CA TYR A 192 -45.03 -22.74 3.57
C TYR A 192 -45.67 -24.12 3.47
N ASP A 193 -45.27 -25.07 4.32
CA ASP A 193 -45.84 -26.42 4.35
C ASP A 193 -47.33 -26.40 4.70
N LYS A 194 -47.72 -25.57 5.67
CA LYS A 194 -49.14 -25.35 6.01
C LYS A 194 -49.90 -24.74 4.83
N LEU A 195 -49.35 -23.70 4.21
CA LEU A 195 -49.98 -23.07 3.06
C LEU A 195 -50.14 -24.05 1.88
N ASN A 196 -49.12 -24.88 1.62
CA ASN A 196 -49.19 -25.90 0.59
C ASN A 196 -50.25 -26.97 0.90
N TYR A 197 -50.38 -27.38 2.16
CA TYR A 197 -51.45 -28.29 2.59
C TYR A 197 -52.82 -27.66 2.34
N ASP A 198 -53.05 -26.43 2.80
CA ASP A 198 -54.32 -25.71 2.63
C ASP A 198 -54.67 -25.49 1.15
N ILE A 199 -53.68 -25.20 0.30
CA ILE A 199 -53.86 -25.06 -1.15
C ILE A 199 -54.26 -26.40 -1.77
N ASN A 200 -53.57 -27.49 -1.41
CA ASN A 200 -53.86 -28.80 -1.96
C ASN A 200 -55.25 -29.31 -1.52
N GLU A 201 -55.65 -29.04 -0.27
CA GLU A 201 -56.99 -29.36 0.22
C GLU A 201 -58.07 -28.60 -0.56
N LYS A 202 -57.89 -27.28 -0.77
CA LYS A 202 -58.81 -26.49 -1.60
C LYS A 202 -58.88 -26.95 -3.04
N ILE A 203 -57.75 -27.37 -3.62
CA ILE A 203 -57.72 -27.92 -4.99
C ILE A 203 -58.52 -29.22 -5.03
N LEU A 204 -58.37 -30.09 -4.03
CA LEU A 204 -59.14 -31.33 -3.93
C LEU A 204 -60.64 -31.07 -3.79
N ASP A 205 -61.04 -30.12 -2.95
CA ASP A 205 -62.45 -29.72 -2.79
C ASP A 205 -63.05 -29.23 -4.11
N ILE A 206 -62.32 -28.40 -4.88
CA ILE A 206 -62.76 -27.92 -6.19
C ILE A 206 -62.92 -29.08 -7.20
N ILE A 207 -62.01 -30.06 -7.15
CA ILE A 207 -62.06 -31.23 -8.03
C ILE A 207 -63.26 -32.11 -7.69
N GLU A 208 -63.56 -32.32 -6.41
CA GLU A 208 -64.72 -33.11 -5.97
C GLU A 208 -66.05 -32.44 -6.30
N ASP A 209 -66.14 -31.11 -6.20
CA ASP A 209 -67.34 -30.34 -6.56
C ASP A 209 -67.60 -30.28 -8.08
N HIS A 210 -66.57 -30.36 -8.93
CA HIS A 210 -66.70 -30.33 -10.39
C HIS A 210 -66.80 -31.71 -11.06
N PHE A 211 -66.47 -32.79 -10.35
CA PHE A 211 -66.65 -34.17 -10.82
C PHE A 211 -67.38 -35.04 -9.78
N PRO A 212 -68.66 -34.75 -9.49
CA PRO A 212 -69.45 -35.61 -8.60
C PRO A 212 -69.67 -36.97 -9.26
N LYS A 213 -69.50 -38.04 -8.48
CA LYS A 213 -69.75 -39.43 -8.89
C LYS A 213 -71.21 -39.69 -9.24
#